data_AF-A0A8J3WMX3-F1
#
_entry.id   AF-A0A8J3WMX3-F1
#
_cell.length_a   1.000
_cell.length_b   1.000
_cell.length_c   1.000
_cell.angle_alpha   90.00
_cell.angle_beta   90.00
_cell.angle_gamma   90.00
#
_symmetry.space_group_name_H-M   'P 1'
#
loop_
_entity.id
_entity.type
_entity.pdbx_description
1 polymer ?
#
loop_
_entity_poly.entity_id
_entity_poly.type
_entity_poly.pdbx_seq_one_letter_code
_entity_poly.pdbx_strand_id
1 'polypeptide(L)'
;MSNDPLTVPQPRPAALAINIVMPERTVHIGPFSSEIDRDEYARRLRRAMLSTAHPDGTLLGSVPHTPDLDGVDHLSPTLTSDPYTLADLIDAEPPGDGTGRTFPDVFTRLTIQYGHDRGIRLYENALAHTREEQAHADHFASHVDGCDRILELTGSANSDMAVARKILDDIKDAEWGGDGELSHADYADAVATLDDIRRQLRAVERIVTAFRREAESYRVEHAAAADERQQRREQMRGEKAAKSA
;
A
#
# COMPACT_ATOMS: atom_id res chain seq x y z
N MET A 1 -65.70 4.09 18.53
CA MET A 1 -64.74 3.00 18.30
C MET A 1 -64.36 3.06 16.84
N SER A 2 -63.18 3.60 16.52
CA SER A 2 -62.70 3.77 15.15
C SER A 2 -61.97 2.51 14.74
N ASN A 3 -62.44 1.83 13.69
CA ASN A 3 -61.73 0.71 13.06
C ASN A 3 -60.74 1.30 12.06
N ASP A 4 -59.49 1.49 12.47
CA ASP A 4 -58.40 1.68 11.51
C ASP A 4 -58.11 0.33 10.83
N PRO A 5 -58.06 0.27 9.49
CA PRO A 5 -57.69 -0.94 8.80
C PRO A 5 -56.22 -1.26 9.07
N LEU A 6 -55.97 -2.44 9.66
CA LEU A 6 -54.65 -3.05 9.78
C LEU A 6 -53.98 -3.06 8.40
N THR A 7 -53.01 -2.18 8.22
CA THR A 7 -52.16 -2.18 7.03
C THR A 7 -51.25 -3.39 7.17
N VAL A 8 -51.54 -4.46 6.41
CA VAL A 8 -50.65 -5.62 6.33
C VAL A 8 -49.33 -5.11 5.74
N PRO A 9 -48.18 -5.22 6.45
CA PRO A 9 -46.91 -4.85 5.87
C PRO A 9 -46.66 -5.79 4.68
N GLN A 10 -46.71 -5.22 3.47
CA GLN A 10 -46.29 -5.92 2.27
C GLN A 10 -44.85 -6.40 2.49
N PRO A 11 -44.54 -7.69 2.27
CA PRO A 11 -43.18 -8.17 2.36
C PRO A 11 -42.35 -7.34 1.37
N ARG A 12 -41.27 -6.70 1.87
CA ARG A 12 -40.34 -6.01 0.97
C ARG A 12 -39.84 -7.05 -0.04
N PRO A 13 -39.84 -6.76 -1.35
CA PRO A 13 -39.26 -7.68 -2.31
C PRO A 13 -37.82 -7.94 -1.89
N ALA A 14 -37.46 -9.22 -1.76
CA ALA A 14 -36.11 -9.61 -1.40
C ALA A 14 -35.15 -8.98 -2.42
N ALA A 15 -34.14 -8.26 -1.93
CA ALA A 15 -33.11 -7.73 -2.81
C ALA A 15 -32.47 -8.88 -3.59
N LEU A 16 -32.03 -8.62 -4.82
CA LEU A 16 -31.62 -9.70 -5.74
C LEU A 16 -30.11 -9.82 -5.83
N ALA A 17 -29.59 -11.03 -6.01
CA ALA A 17 -28.18 -11.28 -6.24
C ALA A 17 -27.95 -12.26 -7.39
N ILE A 18 -26.76 -12.19 -7.98
CA ILE A 18 -26.21 -13.22 -8.87
C ILE A 18 -25.37 -14.14 -8.00
N ASN A 19 -25.62 -15.45 -8.10
CA ASN A 19 -24.79 -16.46 -7.49
C ASN A 19 -23.83 -17.04 -8.54
N ILE A 20 -22.56 -17.13 -8.19
CA ILE A 20 -21.50 -17.76 -8.97
C ILE A 20 -20.96 -18.92 -8.14
N VAL A 21 -21.30 -20.14 -8.53
CA VAL A 21 -20.82 -21.35 -7.88
C VAL A 21 -19.59 -21.85 -8.63
N MET A 22 -18.45 -21.85 -7.96
CA MET A 22 -17.20 -22.47 -8.42
C MET A 22 -16.91 -23.72 -7.56
N PRO A 23 -16.07 -24.66 -8.04
CA PRO A 23 -15.74 -25.88 -7.29
C PRO A 23 -15.20 -25.62 -5.87
N GLU A 24 -14.49 -24.52 -5.68
CA GLU A 24 -13.79 -24.20 -4.42
C GLU A 24 -14.44 -23.06 -3.63
N ARG A 25 -15.39 -22.30 -4.23
CA ARG A 25 -16.02 -21.15 -3.58
C ARG A 25 -17.35 -20.76 -4.20
N THR A 26 -18.17 -20.05 -3.42
CA THR A 26 -19.41 -19.43 -3.88
C THR A 26 -19.31 -17.92 -3.72
N VAL A 27 -19.68 -17.18 -4.76
CA VAL A 27 -19.66 -15.71 -4.77
C VAL A 27 -21.06 -15.18 -5.05
N HIS A 28 -21.53 -14.27 -4.21
CA HIS A 28 -22.79 -13.52 -4.41
C HIS A 28 -22.50 -12.08 -4.79
N ILE A 29 -22.94 -11.66 -5.98
CA ILE A 29 -22.88 -10.26 -6.42
C ILE A 29 -24.25 -9.61 -6.19
N GLY A 30 -24.31 -8.57 -5.37
CA GLY A 30 -25.55 -7.86 -5.03
C GLY A 30 -25.40 -6.97 -3.79
N PRO A 31 -26.47 -6.28 -3.37
CA PRO A 31 -27.83 -6.36 -3.90
C PRO A 31 -28.04 -5.54 -5.19
N PHE A 32 -28.85 -6.08 -6.10
CA PHE A 32 -29.41 -5.34 -7.23
C PHE A 32 -30.78 -4.73 -6.88
N SER A 33 -31.04 -3.54 -7.40
CA SER A 33 -32.29 -2.79 -7.24
C SER A 33 -33.47 -3.38 -8.00
N SER A 34 -33.21 -4.09 -9.11
CA SER A 34 -34.25 -4.65 -9.97
C SER A 34 -33.80 -5.96 -10.64
N GLU A 35 -34.76 -6.76 -11.10
CA GLU A 35 -34.49 -7.96 -11.90
C GLU A 35 -33.80 -7.61 -13.22
N ILE A 36 -34.16 -6.48 -13.82
CA ILE A 36 -33.59 -6.00 -15.09
C ILE A 36 -32.09 -5.73 -14.93
N ASP A 37 -31.70 -5.01 -13.87
CA ASP A 37 -30.29 -4.68 -13.59
C ASP A 37 -29.48 -5.96 -13.34
N ARG A 38 -30.04 -6.87 -12.52
CA ARG A 38 -29.44 -8.18 -12.25
C ARG A 38 -29.25 -8.98 -13.54
N ASP A 39 -30.27 -9.06 -14.38
CA ASP A 39 -30.24 -9.89 -15.59
C ASP A 39 -29.35 -9.30 -16.68
N GLU A 40 -29.27 -7.97 -16.77
CA GLU A 40 -28.29 -7.31 -17.61
C GLU A 40 -26.86 -7.58 -17.13
N TYR A 41 -26.59 -7.45 -15.83
CA TYR A 41 -25.28 -7.76 -15.26
C TYR A 41 -24.92 -9.24 -15.49
N ALA A 42 -25.86 -10.17 -15.24
CA ALA A 42 -25.65 -11.60 -15.45
C ALA A 42 -25.38 -11.93 -16.93
N ARG A 43 -26.04 -11.26 -17.87
CA ARG A 43 -25.75 -11.40 -19.31
C ARG A 43 -24.34 -10.94 -19.66
N ARG A 44 -23.90 -9.79 -19.13
CA ARG A 44 -22.55 -9.27 -19.34
C ARG A 44 -21.49 -10.18 -18.70
N LEU A 45 -21.77 -10.70 -17.51
CA LEU A 45 -20.88 -11.65 -16.83
C LEU A 45 -20.74 -12.97 -17.60
N ARG A 46 -21.84 -13.56 -18.10
CA ARG A 46 -21.78 -14.74 -18.98
C ARG A 46 -20.96 -14.49 -20.24
N ARG A 47 -21.04 -13.28 -20.80
CA ARG A 47 -20.21 -12.90 -21.95
C ARG A 47 -18.73 -12.79 -21.57
N ALA A 48 -18.42 -12.21 -20.41
CA ALA A 48 -17.05 -12.09 -19.92
C ALA A 48 -16.41 -13.48 -19.71
N MET A 49 -17.16 -14.45 -19.17
CA MET A 49 -16.70 -15.84 -19.00
C MET A 49 -16.17 -16.48 -20.29
N LEU A 50 -16.67 -16.09 -21.46
CA LEU A 50 -16.17 -16.62 -22.75
C LEU A 50 -14.72 -16.19 -23.06
N SER A 51 -14.22 -15.17 -22.37
CA SER A 51 -12.93 -14.52 -22.61
C SER A 51 -12.02 -14.46 -21.38
N THR A 52 -12.49 -14.91 -20.21
CA THR A 52 -11.75 -14.87 -18.94
C THR A 52 -11.56 -16.28 -18.39
N ALA A 53 -10.38 -16.56 -17.84
CA ALA A 53 -10.13 -17.82 -17.13
C ALA A 53 -11.08 -17.94 -15.93
N HIS A 54 -11.67 -19.12 -15.76
CA HIS A 54 -12.52 -19.49 -14.63
C HIS A 54 -12.45 -21.02 -14.46
N PRO A 55 -12.65 -21.56 -13.24
CA PRO A 55 -12.58 -23.00 -13.03
C PRO A 55 -13.66 -23.75 -13.81
N ASP A 56 -13.34 -24.94 -14.29
CA ASP A 56 -14.31 -25.84 -14.90
C ASP A 56 -15.46 -26.15 -13.93
N GLY A 57 -16.69 -26.14 -14.46
CA GLY A 57 -17.90 -26.33 -13.64
C GLY A 57 -18.40 -25.06 -12.95
N THR A 58 -17.89 -23.86 -13.31
CA THR A 58 -18.44 -22.59 -12.84
C THR A 58 -19.88 -22.40 -13.35
N LEU A 59 -20.83 -22.18 -12.43
CA LEU A 59 -22.25 -21.99 -12.74
C LEU A 59 -22.75 -20.62 -12.28
N LEU A 60 -23.59 -19.98 -13.10
CA LEU A 60 -24.22 -18.70 -12.80
C LEU A 60 -25.73 -18.88 -12.60
N GLY A 61 -26.21 -18.45 -11.44
CA GLY A 61 -27.62 -18.44 -11.08
C GLY A 61 -28.09 -17.10 -10.53
N SER A 62 -29.39 -17.00 -10.32
CA SER A 62 -30.01 -15.86 -9.63
C SER A 62 -30.59 -16.35 -8.31
N VAL A 63 -30.30 -15.64 -7.23
CA VAL A 63 -30.76 -15.99 -5.88
C VAL A 63 -31.24 -14.72 -5.14
N PRO A 64 -32.07 -14.86 -4.10
CA PRO A 64 -32.30 -13.77 -3.16
C PRO A 64 -30.97 -13.34 -2.51
N HIS A 65 -30.73 -12.03 -2.42
CA HIS A 65 -29.59 -11.47 -1.71
C HIS A 65 -29.73 -11.75 -0.21
N THR A 66 -28.80 -12.55 0.29
CA THR A 66 -28.72 -13.02 1.67
C THR A 66 -27.34 -12.61 2.21
N PRO A 67 -27.18 -11.39 2.75
CA PRO A 67 -25.86 -10.84 3.12
C PRO A 67 -25.18 -11.56 4.28
N ASP A 68 -25.96 -12.31 5.08
CA ASP A 68 -25.53 -13.02 6.27
C ASP A 68 -25.30 -14.53 6.00
N LEU A 69 -25.12 -14.93 4.73
CA LEU A 69 -24.93 -16.33 4.39
C LEU A 69 -23.45 -16.72 4.60
N ASP A 70 -23.19 -17.55 5.61
CA ASP A 70 -21.86 -18.04 5.92
C ASP A 70 -21.22 -18.82 4.76
N GLY A 71 -19.91 -18.64 4.59
CA GLY A 71 -19.13 -19.34 3.57
C GLY A 71 -19.31 -18.82 2.14
N VAL A 72 -19.95 -17.65 1.96
CA VAL A 72 -20.16 -17.02 0.66
C VAL A 72 -19.47 -15.65 0.59
N ASP A 73 -18.71 -15.44 -0.48
CA ASP A 73 -18.08 -14.16 -0.75
C ASP A 73 -19.10 -13.17 -1.31
N HIS A 74 -19.37 -12.09 -0.58
CA HIS A 74 -20.30 -11.06 -1.02
C HIS A 74 -19.58 -9.87 -1.68
N LEU A 75 -19.86 -9.66 -2.96
CA LEU A 75 -19.32 -8.57 -3.75
C LEU A 75 -20.40 -7.54 -4.10
N SER A 76 -20.03 -6.26 -4.05
CA SER A 76 -20.88 -5.18 -4.55
C SER A 76 -21.08 -5.29 -6.07
N PRO A 77 -22.27 -5.05 -6.61
CA PRO A 77 -22.48 -4.99 -8.06
C PRO A 77 -21.79 -3.76 -8.69
N THR A 78 -21.55 -2.73 -7.89
CA THR A 78 -20.89 -1.49 -8.31
C THR A 78 -19.50 -1.37 -7.70
N LEU A 79 -18.56 -1.01 -8.55
CA LEU A 79 -17.23 -0.53 -8.23
C LEU A 79 -17.18 0.99 -8.37
N THR A 80 -16.30 1.60 -7.60
CA THR A 80 -15.96 3.02 -7.72
C THR A 80 -15.11 3.28 -8.95
N SER A 81 -15.08 4.52 -9.42
CA SER A 81 -14.13 4.99 -10.43
C SER A 81 -12.96 5.76 -9.84
N ASP A 82 -12.91 5.91 -8.51
CA ASP A 82 -11.79 6.51 -7.80
C ASP A 82 -10.55 5.60 -7.92
N PRO A 83 -9.44 6.08 -8.51
CA PRO A 83 -8.28 5.24 -8.78
C PRO A 83 -7.60 4.72 -7.52
N TYR A 84 -7.61 5.46 -6.41
CA TYR A 84 -6.98 5.04 -5.15
C TYR A 84 -7.76 3.90 -4.48
N THR A 85 -9.08 4.04 -4.39
CA THR A 85 -9.92 2.95 -3.87
C THR A 85 -9.87 1.72 -4.78
N LEU A 86 -9.73 1.90 -6.10
CA LEU A 86 -9.52 0.78 -7.02
C LEU A 86 -8.17 0.10 -6.82
N ALA A 87 -7.09 0.86 -6.59
CA ALA A 87 -5.77 0.33 -6.25
C ALA A 87 -5.86 -0.56 -4.99
N ASP A 88 -6.48 -0.06 -3.92
CA ASP A 88 -6.74 -0.83 -2.70
C ASP A 88 -7.51 -2.14 -2.95
N LEU A 89 -8.48 -2.11 -3.87
CA LEU A 89 -9.27 -3.30 -4.23
C LEU A 89 -8.46 -4.31 -5.05
N ILE A 90 -7.60 -3.84 -5.96
CA ILE A 90 -6.72 -4.69 -6.76
C ILE A 90 -5.68 -5.37 -5.86
N ASP A 91 -5.06 -4.63 -4.93
CA ASP A 91 -4.08 -5.19 -4.01
C ASP A 91 -4.68 -6.18 -3.00
N ALA A 92 -5.99 -6.06 -2.71
CA ALA A 92 -6.71 -7.01 -1.86
C ALA A 92 -7.08 -8.32 -2.58
N GLU A 93 -7.03 -8.34 -3.91
CA GLU A 93 -7.28 -9.57 -4.66
C GLU A 93 -6.06 -10.49 -4.65
N PRO A 94 -6.25 -11.82 -4.51
CA PRO A 94 -5.15 -12.75 -4.70
C PRO A 94 -4.53 -12.55 -6.10
N PRO A 95 -3.20 -12.66 -6.25
CA PRO A 95 -2.58 -12.55 -7.55
C PRO A 95 -3.14 -13.61 -8.50
N GLY A 96 -3.42 -13.21 -9.74
CA GLY A 96 -3.90 -14.12 -10.76
C GLY A 96 -2.85 -15.19 -11.08
N ASP A 97 -3.13 -16.43 -10.72
CA ASP A 97 -2.29 -17.61 -11.03
C ASP A 97 -2.67 -18.26 -12.39
N GLY A 98 -3.59 -17.64 -13.13
CA GLY A 98 -4.12 -18.14 -14.41
C GLY A 98 -5.15 -19.25 -14.27
N THR A 99 -5.46 -19.72 -13.06
CA THR A 99 -6.49 -20.76 -12.82
C THR A 99 -7.91 -20.23 -12.93
N GLY A 100 -8.07 -18.90 -12.90
CA GLY A 100 -9.37 -18.24 -12.88
C GLY A 100 -10.08 -18.31 -11.52
N ARG A 101 -9.44 -18.82 -10.46
CA ARG A 101 -10.02 -18.88 -9.11
C ARG A 101 -10.43 -17.53 -8.54
N THR A 102 -9.81 -16.45 -9.00
CA THR A 102 -10.15 -15.08 -8.62
C THR A 102 -11.40 -14.54 -9.32
N PHE A 103 -11.96 -15.28 -10.29
CA PHE A 103 -13.12 -14.85 -11.06
C PHE A 103 -14.40 -14.72 -10.21
N PRO A 104 -15.20 -13.64 -10.36
CA PRO A 104 -14.89 -12.45 -11.13
C PRO A 104 -14.02 -11.48 -10.33
N ASP A 105 -12.88 -11.11 -10.91
CA ASP A 105 -11.94 -10.14 -10.36
C ASP A 105 -12.40 -8.69 -10.59
N VAL A 106 -11.67 -7.72 -10.01
CA VAL A 106 -11.93 -6.28 -10.17
C VAL A 106 -11.94 -5.89 -11.64
N PHE A 107 -11.03 -6.43 -12.45
CA PHE A 107 -10.97 -6.16 -13.89
C PHE A 107 -12.26 -6.58 -14.61
N THR A 108 -12.71 -7.80 -14.39
CA THR A 108 -13.95 -8.34 -14.95
C THR A 108 -15.16 -7.49 -14.54
N ARG A 109 -15.24 -7.12 -13.26
CA ARG A 109 -16.35 -6.31 -12.74
C ARG A 109 -16.33 -4.88 -13.30
N LEU A 110 -15.16 -4.27 -13.46
CA LEU A 110 -15.00 -2.95 -14.09
C LEU A 110 -15.46 -2.97 -15.56
N THR A 111 -15.05 -3.98 -16.32
CA THR A 111 -15.43 -4.08 -17.74
C THR A 111 -16.91 -4.38 -17.93
N ILE A 112 -17.54 -5.12 -17.01
CA ILE A 112 -19.00 -5.32 -17.00
C ILE A 112 -19.74 -4.01 -16.71
N GLN A 113 -19.29 -3.23 -15.72
CA GLN A 113 -19.96 -2.01 -15.29
C GLN A 113 -19.77 -0.85 -16.26
N TYR A 114 -18.53 -0.58 -16.68
CA TYR A 114 -18.16 0.60 -17.44
C TYR A 114 -17.96 0.34 -18.95
N GLY A 115 -18.03 -0.93 -19.37
CA GLY A 115 -17.62 -1.35 -20.71
C GLY A 115 -16.12 -1.61 -20.79
N HIS A 116 -15.71 -2.37 -21.81
CA HIS A 116 -14.33 -2.87 -21.93
C HIS A 116 -13.28 -1.75 -21.94
N ASP A 117 -13.39 -0.79 -22.86
CA ASP A 117 -12.39 0.27 -23.02
C ASP A 117 -12.23 1.15 -21.78
N ARG A 118 -13.34 1.51 -21.14
CA ARG A 118 -13.31 2.34 -19.92
C ARG A 118 -12.86 1.53 -18.72
N GLY A 119 -13.27 0.26 -18.62
CA GLY A 119 -12.83 -0.65 -17.56
C GLY A 119 -11.31 -0.85 -17.58
N ILE A 120 -10.73 -1.09 -18.76
CA ILE A 120 -9.27 -1.19 -18.93
C ILE A 120 -8.58 0.07 -18.42
N ARG A 121 -9.00 1.26 -18.88
CA ARG A 121 -8.36 2.52 -18.46
C ARG A 121 -8.43 2.74 -16.95
N LEU A 122 -9.56 2.43 -16.31
CA LEU A 122 -9.69 2.55 -14.86
C LEU A 122 -8.76 1.56 -14.13
N TYR A 123 -8.67 0.34 -14.62
CA TYR A 123 -7.81 -0.70 -14.05
C TYR A 123 -6.32 -0.37 -14.22
N GLU A 124 -5.89 0.06 -15.41
CA GLU A 124 -4.52 0.46 -15.70
C GLU A 124 -4.09 1.68 -14.88
N ASN A 125 -4.99 2.68 -14.73
CA ASN A 125 -4.71 3.84 -13.88
C ASN A 125 -4.54 3.43 -12.41
N ALA A 126 -5.39 2.53 -11.89
CA ALA A 126 -5.26 2.03 -10.53
C ALA A 126 -3.96 1.24 -10.33
N LEU A 127 -3.58 0.40 -11.30
CA LEU A 127 -2.28 -0.31 -11.30
C LEU A 127 -1.07 0.62 -11.38
N ALA A 128 -1.19 1.78 -12.03
CA ALA A 128 -0.12 2.76 -12.05
C ALA A 128 0.12 3.31 -10.63
N HIS A 129 -0.94 3.58 -9.87
CA HIS A 129 -0.83 4.05 -8.49
C HIS A 129 -0.21 3.01 -7.55
N THR A 130 -0.62 1.74 -7.62
CA THR A 130 0.01 0.69 -6.79
C THR A 130 1.51 0.58 -7.06
N ARG A 131 1.91 0.70 -8.33
CA ARG A 131 3.33 0.68 -8.73
C ARG A 131 4.09 1.94 -8.31
N GLU A 132 3.49 3.12 -8.42
CA GLU A 132 4.11 4.37 -7.99
C GLU A 132 4.31 4.41 -6.48
N GLU A 133 3.32 3.97 -5.70
CA GLU A 133 3.44 3.85 -4.24
C GLU A 133 4.56 2.89 -3.84
N GLN A 134 4.62 1.72 -4.48
CA GLN A 134 5.68 0.73 -4.24
C GLN A 134 7.06 1.28 -4.63
N ALA A 135 7.17 1.92 -5.79
CA ALA A 135 8.44 2.51 -6.26
C ALA A 135 8.91 3.65 -5.35
N HIS A 136 8.00 4.49 -4.86
CA HIS A 136 8.34 5.52 -3.88
C HIS A 136 8.79 4.91 -2.56
N ALA A 137 8.14 3.85 -2.07
CA ALA A 137 8.54 3.14 -0.86
C ALA A 137 9.95 2.52 -1.00
N ASP A 138 10.23 1.86 -2.12
CA ASP A 138 11.53 1.25 -2.39
C ASP A 138 12.65 2.29 -2.55
N HIS A 139 12.37 3.37 -3.31
CA HIS A 139 13.29 4.48 -3.49
C HIS A 139 13.62 5.17 -2.16
N PHE A 140 12.63 5.29 -1.29
CA PHE A 140 12.76 5.87 0.03
C PHE A 140 13.59 4.99 0.98
N ALA A 141 13.33 3.67 1.01
CA ALA A 141 14.13 2.72 1.79
C ALA A 141 15.61 2.78 1.41
N SER A 142 15.91 2.83 0.10
CA SER A 142 17.28 3.00 -0.42
C SER A 142 17.95 4.29 0.06
N HIS A 143 17.21 5.41 0.15
CA HIS A 143 17.74 6.67 0.68
C HIS A 143 18.04 6.61 2.18
N VAL A 144 17.20 5.91 2.96
CA VAL A 144 17.43 5.71 4.41
C VAL A 144 18.68 4.88 4.65
N ASP A 145 18.88 3.78 3.92
CA ASP A 145 20.10 2.97 3.99
C ASP A 145 21.35 3.77 3.60
N GLY A 146 21.23 4.65 2.59
CA GLY A 146 22.27 5.59 2.22
C GLY A 146 22.62 6.57 3.35
N CYS A 147 21.63 7.04 4.10
CA CYS A 147 21.83 7.91 5.26
C CYS A 147 22.59 7.20 6.39
N ASP A 148 22.23 5.95 6.70
CA ASP A 148 22.94 5.11 7.66
C ASP A 148 24.43 5.01 7.31
N ARG A 149 24.72 4.71 6.04
CA ARG A 149 26.10 4.57 5.56
C ARG A 149 26.88 5.88 5.65
N ILE A 150 26.26 7.01 5.31
CA ILE A 150 26.92 8.32 5.43
C ILE A 150 27.23 8.64 6.89
N LEU A 151 26.30 8.38 7.81
CA LEU A 151 26.52 8.61 9.24
C LEU A 151 27.66 7.77 9.78
N GLU A 152 27.74 6.48 9.42
CA GLU A 152 28.86 5.60 9.77
C GLU A 152 30.20 6.15 9.27
N LEU A 153 30.27 6.55 7.99
CA LEU A 153 31.49 7.10 7.39
C LEU A 153 31.92 8.42 8.03
N THR A 154 30.97 9.33 8.30
CA THR A 154 31.27 10.59 9.00
C THR A 154 31.74 10.36 10.43
N GLY A 155 31.19 9.37 11.13
CA GLY A 155 31.63 8.95 12.46
C GLY A 155 33.06 8.41 12.45
N SER A 156 33.39 7.52 11.51
CA SER A 156 34.76 7.02 11.32
C SER A 156 35.72 8.17 11.02
N ALA A 157 35.39 9.02 10.06
CA ALA A 157 36.23 10.16 9.68
C ALA A 157 36.46 11.13 10.85
N ASN A 158 35.44 11.40 11.67
CA ASN A 158 35.60 12.21 12.88
C ASN A 158 36.56 11.58 13.89
N SER A 159 36.56 10.24 14.01
CA SER A 159 37.52 9.51 14.85
C SER A 159 38.94 9.64 14.32
N ASP A 160 39.13 9.43 13.01
CA ASP A 160 40.43 9.53 12.35
C ASP A 160 41.00 10.96 12.47
N MET A 161 40.17 11.99 12.31
CA MET A 161 40.58 13.39 12.49
C MET A 161 41.00 13.68 13.95
N ALA A 162 40.37 13.05 14.94
CA ALA A 162 40.76 13.19 16.35
C ALA A 162 42.13 12.55 16.62
N VAL A 163 42.40 11.38 16.00
CA VAL A 163 43.72 10.73 16.05
C VAL A 163 44.78 11.59 15.36
N ALA A 164 44.49 12.13 14.17
CA ALA A 164 45.39 13.02 13.45
C ALA A 164 45.73 14.28 14.26
N ARG A 165 44.73 14.88 14.92
CA ARG A 165 44.96 16.05 15.79
C ARG A 165 45.90 15.71 16.95
N LYS A 166 45.66 14.57 17.61
CA LYS A 166 46.53 14.11 18.69
C LYS A 166 47.98 13.92 18.22
N ILE A 167 48.18 13.32 17.05
CA ILE A 167 49.53 13.13 16.47
C ILE A 167 50.20 14.48 16.22
N LEU A 168 49.48 15.47 15.70
CA LEU A 168 50.03 16.82 15.51
C LEU A 168 50.40 17.48 16.83
N ASP A 169 49.57 17.34 17.87
CA ASP A 169 49.86 17.86 19.21
C ASP A 169 51.11 17.16 19.80
N ASP A 170 51.20 15.83 19.69
CA ASP A 170 52.36 15.05 20.14
C ASP A 170 53.66 15.43 19.40
N ILE A 171 53.58 15.72 18.09
CA ILE A 171 54.73 16.17 17.28
C ILE A 171 55.18 17.57 17.72
N LYS A 172 54.23 18.47 17.99
CA LYS A 172 54.51 19.84 18.42
C LYS A 172 55.20 19.88 19.78
N ASP A 173 54.75 19.04 20.71
CA ASP A 173 55.23 19.05 22.10
C ASP A 173 56.52 18.22 22.29
N ALA A 174 56.95 17.46 21.29
CA ALA A 174 58.14 16.64 21.39
C ALA A 174 59.42 17.47 21.15
N GLU A 175 60.32 17.48 22.15
CA GLU A 175 61.68 18.00 22.00
C GLU A 175 62.52 17.02 21.16
N TRP A 176 62.46 17.14 19.83
CA TRP A 176 63.31 16.37 18.93
C TRP A 176 64.65 17.10 18.74
N GLY A 177 65.74 16.51 19.23
CA GLY A 177 67.11 17.04 19.14
C GLY A 177 67.73 17.03 17.74
N GLY A 178 66.93 17.19 16.67
CA GLY A 178 67.38 17.26 15.29
C GLY A 178 66.51 18.21 14.47
N ASP A 179 67.11 18.80 13.45
CA ASP A 179 66.70 19.94 12.60
C ASP A 179 65.31 19.87 11.91
N GLY A 180 64.45 18.93 12.29
CA GLY A 180 63.11 18.66 11.75
C GLY A 180 61.97 19.12 12.65
N GLU A 181 62.08 20.30 13.29
CA GLU A 181 60.94 20.93 13.93
C GLU A 181 59.87 21.25 12.87
N LEU A 182 58.64 20.75 13.08
CA LEU A 182 57.50 21.17 12.27
C LEU A 182 57.28 22.66 12.54
N SER A 183 57.38 23.50 11.51
CA SER A 183 57.29 24.95 11.74
C SER A 183 55.94 25.28 12.36
N HIS A 184 55.90 26.29 13.22
CA HIS A 184 54.64 26.75 13.83
C HIS A 184 53.59 27.11 12.76
N ALA A 185 54.03 27.54 11.57
CA ALA A 185 53.15 27.83 10.44
C ALA A 185 52.54 26.55 9.85
N ASP A 186 53.35 25.51 9.62
CA ASP A 186 52.87 24.23 9.05
C ASP A 186 51.93 23.51 10.02
N TYR A 187 52.22 23.56 11.32
CA TYR A 187 51.33 23.00 12.35
C TYR A 187 49.97 23.73 12.35
N ALA A 188 50.00 25.07 12.31
CA ALA A 188 48.78 25.87 12.31
C ALA A 188 47.92 25.61 11.06
N ASP A 189 48.54 25.43 9.90
CA ASP A 189 47.85 25.12 8.64
C ASP A 189 47.21 23.71 8.64
N ALA A 190 47.95 22.71 9.14
CA ALA A 190 47.45 21.35 9.30
C ALA A 190 46.26 21.30 10.27
N VAL A 191 46.36 22.00 11.41
CA VAL A 191 45.27 22.15 12.39
C VAL A 191 44.05 22.81 11.76
N ALA A 192 44.23 23.91 11.03
CA ALA A 192 43.13 24.62 10.38
C ALA A 192 42.42 23.73 9.35
N THR A 193 43.18 22.92 8.62
CA THR A 193 42.64 21.95 7.65
C THR A 193 41.80 20.87 8.34
N LEU A 194 42.29 20.27 9.43
CA LEU A 194 41.52 19.28 10.20
C LEU A 194 40.23 19.88 10.76
N ASP A 195 40.28 21.11 11.26
CA ASP A 195 39.12 21.81 11.81
C ASP A 195 38.08 22.15 10.71
N ASP A 196 38.51 22.50 9.51
CA ASP A 196 37.60 22.70 8.37
C ASP A 196 36.94 21.40 7.92
N ILE A 197 37.69 20.30 7.80
CA ILE A 197 37.14 18.99 7.45
C ILE A 197 36.09 18.56 8.49
N ARG A 198 36.40 18.71 9.79
CA ARG A 198 35.42 18.40 10.86
C ARG A 198 34.18 19.28 10.77
N ARG A 199 34.33 20.56 10.42
CA ARG A 199 33.19 21.46 10.21
C ARG A 199 32.30 20.99 9.06
N GLN A 200 32.89 20.57 7.94
CA GLN A 200 32.17 20.05 6.78
C GLN A 200 31.47 18.71 7.12
N LEU A 201 32.15 17.78 7.78
CA LEU A 201 31.57 16.50 8.22
C LEU A 201 30.36 16.70 9.14
N ARG A 202 30.45 17.63 10.11
CA ARG A 202 29.30 18.00 10.97
C ARG A 202 28.14 18.60 10.16
N ALA A 203 28.42 19.35 9.11
CA ALA A 203 27.38 19.91 8.26
C ALA A 203 26.63 18.79 7.51
N VAL A 204 27.37 17.81 6.97
CA VAL A 204 26.80 16.62 6.33
C VAL A 204 25.98 15.81 7.33
N GLU A 205 26.55 15.49 8.50
CA GLU A 205 25.89 14.72 9.56
C GLU A 205 24.54 15.36 9.97
N ARG A 206 24.48 16.69 10.11
CA ARG A 206 23.23 17.40 10.41
C ARG A 206 22.17 17.25 9.32
N ILE A 207 22.55 17.42 8.05
CA ILE A 207 21.63 17.32 6.92
C ILE A 207 21.09 15.90 6.83
N VAL A 208 21.98 14.90 6.89
CA VAL A 208 21.62 13.48 6.80
C VAL A 208 20.76 13.05 7.99
N THR A 209 21.09 13.49 9.21
CA THR A 209 20.27 13.20 10.39
C THR A 209 18.88 13.82 10.28
N ALA A 210 18.78 15.06 9.79
CA ALA A 210 17.50 15.74 9.59
C ALA A 210 16.64 15.00 8.56
N PHE A 211 17.21 14.68 7.40
CA PHE A 211 16.53 13.92 6.36
C PHE A 211 16.09 12.55 6.87
N ARG A 212 16.96 11.81 7.57
CA ARG A 212 16.62 10.50 8.15
C ARG A 212 15.47 10.59 9.14
N ARG A 213 15.44 11.63 9.97
CA ARG A 213 14.35 11.84 10.94
C ARG A 213 13.03 12.13 10.24
N GLU A 214 13.05 12.99 9.23
CA GLU A 214 11.87 13.27 8.40
C GLU A 214 11.40 12.01 7.68
N ALA A 215 12.34 11.20 7.19
CA ALA A 215 12.05 9.94 6.57
C ALA A 215 11.40 8.94 7.55
N GLU A 216 11.92 8.81 8.76
CA GLU A 216 11.31 7.94 9.78
C GLU A 216 9.91 8.44 10.19
N SER A 217 9.70 9.75 10.31
CA SER A 217 8.38 10.32 10.55
C SER A 217 7.39 9.94 9.45
N TYR A 218 7.78 10.10 8.18
CA TYR A 218 6.94 9.72 7.04
C TYR A 218 6.62 8.22 7.02
N ARG A 219 7.59 7.36 7.36
CA ARG A 219 7.39 5.91 7.47
C ARG A 219 6.37 5.56 8.56
N VAL A 220 6.47 6.19 9.73
CA VAL A 220 5.56 5.97 10.86
C VAL A 220 4.15 6.46 10.52
N GLU A 221 4.03 7.64 9.88
CA GLU A 221 2.74 8.17 9.43
C GLU A 221 2.07 7.27 8.38
N HIS A 222 2.83 6.77 7.41
CA HIS A 222 2.31 5.83 6.40
C HIS A 222 1.95 4.47 7.00
N ALA A 223 2.74 3.93 7.92
CA ALA A 223 2.43 2.70 8.62
C ALA A 223 1.16 2.85 9.48
N ALA A 224 1.01 3.97 10.20
CA ALA A 224 -0.20 4.27 10.95
C ALA A 224 -1.44 4.38 10.05
N ALA A 225 -1.31 5.03 8.88
CA ALA A 225 -2.40 5.09 7.90
C ALA A 225 -2.73 3.71 7.30
N ALA A 226 -1.75 2.83 7.13
CA ALA A 226 -1.97 1.44 6.70
C ALA A 226 -2.68 0.62 7.80
N ASP A 227 -2.25 0.75 9.05
CA ASP A 227 -2.87 0.11 10.21
C ASP A 227 -4.31 0.59 10.43
N GLU A 228 -4.59 1.89 10.31
CA GLU A 228 -5.95 2.42 10.37
C GLU A 228 -6.83 1.87 9.23
N ARG A 229 -6.28 1.76 8.01
CA ARG A 229 -6.98 1.12 6.89
C ARG A 229 -7.27 -0.35 7.22
N GLN A 230 -6.32 -1.08 7.80
CA GLN A 230 -6.51 -2.47 8.21
C GLN A 230 -7.53 -2.61 9.34
N GLN A 231 -7.48 -1.76 10.36
CA GLN A 231 -8.45 -1.77 11.47
C GLN A 231 -9.86 -1.44 10.96
N ARG A 232 -10.02 -0.49 10.03
CA ARG A 232 -11.31 -0.26 9.37
C ARG A 232 -11.78 -1.48 8.59
N ARG A 233 -10.87 -2.20 7.90
CA ARG A 233 -11.20 -3.45 7.20
C ARG A 233 -11.67 -4.53 8.17
N GLU A 234 -11.00 -4.67 9.30
CA GLU A 234 -11.34 -5.65 10.34
C GLU A 234 -12.63 -5.27 11.08
N GLN A 235 -12.84 -3.99 11.38
CA GLN A 235 -14.08 -3.50 11.97
C GLN A 235 -15.27 -3.71 11.04
N MET A 236 -15.12 -3.42 9.74
CA MET A 236 -16.17 -3.74 8.76
C MET A 236 -16.44 -5.23 8.62
N ARG A 237 -15.43 -6.10 8.83
CA ARG A 237 -15.61 -7.56 8.89
C ARG A 237 -16.30 -8.00 10.18
N GLY A 238 -15.93 -7.43 11.33
CA GLY A 238 -16.52 -7.74 12.64
C GLY A 238 -17.95 -7.23 12.77
N GLU A 239 -18.27 -6.06 12.25
CA GLU A 239 -19.64 -5.53 12.19
C GLU A 239 -20.54 -6.33 11.26
N LYS A 240 -19.97 -6.93 10.20
CA LYS A 240 -20.68 -7.93 9.39
C LYS A 240 -20.92 -9.20 10.22
N ALA A 241 -19.89 -9.77 10.82
CA ALA A 241 -20.01 -10.99 11.62
C ALA A 241 -20.98 -10.84 12.83
N ALA A 242 -21.02 -9.68 13.47
CA ALA A 242 -21.91 -9.38 14.59
C ALA A 242 -23.36 -9.10 14.18
N LYS A 243 -23.62 -8.76 12.90
CA LYS A 243 -24.98 -8.68 12.35
C LYS A 243 -25.49 -10.04 11.85
N SER A 244 -24.57 -10.98 11.62
CA SER A 244 -24.86 -12.35 11.20
C SER A 244 -25.00 -13.34 12.39
N ALA A 245 -24.81 -12.89 13.63
CA ALA A 245 -25.02 -13.65 14.88
C ALA A 245 -26.33 -13.23 15.57
#